data_AF-A0AAD9VWJ3-F1
#
_entry.id   AF-A0AAD9VWJ3-F1
#
_cell.length_a   1.000
_cell.length_b   1.000
_cell.length_c   1.000
_cell.angle_alpha   90.00
_cell.angle_beta   90.00
_cell.angle_gamma   90.00
#
_symmetry.space_group_name_H-M   'P 1'
#
loop_
_entity.id
_entity.type
_entity.pdbx_description
1 polymer ?
#
loop_
_entity_poly.entity_id
_entity_poly.type
_entity_poly.pdbx_seq_one_letter_code
_entity_poly.pdbx_strand_id
1 'polypeptide(L)'
;MSDYKPTENDGLKQDGTPDKRVGTGQFAQGKVDPHEAGAQGGKSSGTAGGASGGASGDDYKPTENDGLRKDGQPDGRVKGN
;
A
#
# COMPACT_ATOMS: atom_id res chain seq x y z
N MET A 1 2.76 -21.87 16.27
CA MET A 1 3.04 -20.47 15.91
C MET A 1 4.51 -20.22 16.19
N SER A 2 5.26 -19.59 15.29
CA SER A 2 6.62 -19.16 15.61
C SER A 2 6.56 -17.83 16.36
N ASP A 3 6.83 -17.83 17.66
CA ASP A 3 6.85 -16.64 18.54
C ASP A 3 8.10 -15.75 18.35
N TYR A 4 8.79 -15.93 17.23
CA TYR A 4 10.05 -15.27 17.00
C TYR A 4 9.85 -13.83 16.56
N LYS A 5 10.48 -12.93 17.29
CA LYS A 5 10.43 -11.49 17.08
C LYS A 5 11.78 -10.99 16.58
N PRO A 6 11.90 -10.71 15.28
CA PRO A 6 13.09 -10.12 14.69
C PRO A 6 13.53 -8.83 15.38
N THR A 7 12.60 -8.05 15.93
CA THR A 7 12.90 -6.84 16.70
C THR A 7 13.73 -7.09 17.95
N GLU A 8 13.62 -8.27 18.57
CA GLU A 8 14.38 -8.67 19.76
C GLU A 8 15.70 -9.38 19.39
N ASN A 9 15.94 -9.60 18.09
CA ASN A 9 17.09 -10.35 17.55
C ASN A 9 17.79 -9.57 16.43
N ASP A 10 18.17 -8.31 16.72
CA ASP A 10 18.93 -7.43 15.81
C ASP A 10 18.33 -7.24 14.40
N GLY A 11 17.02 -7.44 14.28
CA GLY A 11 16.33 -7.35 13.01
C GLY A 11 16.48 -8.58 12.11
N LEU A 12 16.98 -9.69 12.62
CA LEU A 12 17.14 -10.95 11.87
C LEU A 12 15.91 -11.84 12.03
N LYS A 13 15.68 -12.74 11.08
CA LYS A 13 14.68 -13.81 11.13
C LYS A 13 15.23 -15.02 11.90
N GLN A 14 14.37 -16.02 12.12
CA GLN A 14 14.75 -17.30 12.75
C GLN A 14 15.92 -18.01 12.05
N ASP A 15 16.09 -17.78 10.75
CA ASP A 15 17.16 -18.36 9.93
C ASP A 15 18.45 -17.51 9.93
N GLY A 16 18.50 -16.44 10.71
CA GLY A 16 19.63 -15.51 10.76
C GLY A 16 19.69 -14.52 9.60
N THR A 17 18.75 -14.56 8.64
CA THR A 17 18.70 -13.58 7.55
C THR A 17 18.05 -12.27 8.00
N PRO A 18 18.44 -11.11 7.45
CA PRO A 18 17.78 -9.85 7.77
C PRO A 18 16.27 -9.87 7.46
N ASP A 19 15.45 -9.53 8.46
CA ASP A 19 14.02 -9.41 8.29
C ASP A 19 13.67 -8.01 7.78
N LYS A 20 13.23 -7.91 6.52
CA LYS A 20 12.86 -6.65 5.86
C LYS A 20 11.70 -5.90 6.52
N ARG A 21 10.93 -6.53 7.42
CA ARG A 21 9.85 -5.87 8.18
C ARG A 21 10.38 -4.98 9.30
N VAL A 22 11.58 -5.29 9.80
CA VAL A 22 12.22 -4.57 10.93
C VAL A 22 13.59 -4.02 10.53
N GLY A 23 14.17 -4.54 9.45
CA GLY A 23 15.49 -4.23 8.96
C GLY A 23 15.52 -2.87 8.30
N THR A 24 16.34 -2.00 8.88
CA THR A 24 16.95 -0.77 8.34
C THR A 24 16.14 0.53 8.30
N GLY A 25 14.86 0.55 8.69
CA GLY A 25 14.11 1.83 8.77
C GLY A 25 14.21 2.68 7.48
N GLN A 26 14.45 2.03 6.34
CA GLN A 26 14.79 2.64 5.05
C GLN A 26 13.59 3.28 4.34
N PHE A 27 12.49 3.55 5.05
CA PHE A 27 11.67 4.70 4.69
C PHE A 27 12.53 5.93 4.96
N ALA A 28 13.30 6.30 3.95
CA ALA A 28 14.47 7.15 4.08
C ALA A 28 14.18 8.34 4.98
N GLN A 29 14.94 8.42 6.07
CA GLN A 29 14.74 9.38 7.15
C GLN A 29 14.86 10.83 6.66
N GLY A 30 13.79 11.36 6.08
CA GLY A 30 13.71 12.70 5.48
C GLY A 30 14.58 12.92 4.23
N LYS A 31 15.18 11.86 3.65
CA LYS A 31 16.09 11.99 2.48
C LYS A 31 15.47 11.59 1.14
N VAL A 32 14.34 10.88 1.15
CA VAL A 32 13.63 10.54 -0.09
C VAL A 32 12.41 11.44 -0.17
N ASP A 33 12.21 12.02 -1.35
CA ASP A 33 11.02 12.80 -1.67
C ASP A 33 9.77 11.97 -1.32
N PRO A 34 8.82 12.49 -0.52
CA PRO A 34 7.59 11.78 -0.20
C PRO A 34 6.86 11.18 -1.41
N HIS A 35 6.93 11.83 -2.58
CA HIS A 35 6.35 11.33 -3.82
C HIS A 35 7.10 10.08 -4.34
N GLU A 36 8.43 10.09 -4.32
CA GLU A 36 9.25 8.95 -4.73
C GLU A 36 9.17 7.81 -3.72
N ALA A 37 9.17 8.12 -2.41
CA ALA A 37 8.98 7.14 -1.34
C ALA A 37 7.61 6.48 -1.41
N GLY A 38 6.55 7.24 -1.71
CA GLY A 38 5.21 6.71 -1.94
C GLY A 38 5.15 5.80 -3.17
N ALA A 39 5.82 6.20 -4.26
CA ALA A 39 5.91 5.38 -5.46
C ALA A 39 6.65 4.06 -5.19
N GLN A 40 7.83 4.11 -4.58
CA GLN A 40 8.65 2.92 -4.25
C GLN A 40 8.01 2.05 -3.18
N GLY A 41 7.45 2.65 -2.12
CA GLY A 41 6.68 1.95 -1.10
C GLY A 41 5.47 1.22 -1.68
N GLY A 42 4.81 1.83 -2.68
CA GLY A 42 3.74 1.19 -3.46
C GLY A 42 4.21 0.09 -4.42
N LYS A 43 5.51 -0.01 -4.72
CA LYS A 43 6.09 -1.11 -5.54
C LYS A 43 6.62 -2.27 -4.71
N SER A 44 6.88 -2.08 -3.42
CA SER A 44 7.33 -3.16 -2.53
C SER A 44 6.16 -4.10 -2.21
N SER A 45 5.82 -4.97 -3.16
CA SER A 45 5.07 -6.22 -2.98
C SER A 45 4.04 -6.22 -1.84
N GLY A 46 2.97 -5.46 -2.01
CA GLY A 46 1.81 -5.47 -1.14
C GLY A 46 0.57 -5.19 -1.96
N THR A 47 -0.05 -6.26 -2.48
CA THR A 47 -1.47 -6.20 -2.83
C THR A 47 -2.24 -5.70 -1.60
N ALA A 48 -3.09 -4.69 -1.82
CA ALA A 48 -4.15 -4.16 -0.96
C ALA A 48 -3.87 -2.85 -0.18
N GLY A 49 -4.60 -1.81 -0.61
CA GLY A 49 -5.35 -0.96 0.31
C GLY A 49 -4.68 0.35 0.73
N GLY A 50 -4.96 1.44 0.02
CA GLY A 50 -4.62 2.78 0.51
C GLY A 50 -4.87 3.85 -0.54
N ALA A 51 -6.06 4.45 -0.48
CA ALA A 51 -6.46 5.58 -1.30
C ALA A 51 -5.46 6.75 -1.24
N SER A 52 -5.16 7.35 -2.38
CA SER A 52 -4.73 8.75 -2.44
C SER A 52 -5.49 9.43 -3.56
N GLY A 53 -6.31 10.40 -3.17
CA GLY A 53 -7.20 11.13 -4.05
C GLY A 53 -6.44 12.02 -5.01
N GLY A 54 -6.91 12.02 -6.26
CA GLY A 54 -6.77 13.13 -7.18
C GLY A 54 -8.15 13.77 -7.34
N ALA A 55 -8.34 14.93 -6.73
CA ALA A 55 -9.41 15.84 -7.09
C ALA A 55 -9.11 16.37 -8.51
N SER A 56 -9.85 15.92 -9.51
CA SER A 56 -10.22 16.69 -10.71
C SER A 56 -10.88 15.79 -11.74
N GLY A 57 -12.16 16.04 -12.01
CA GLY A 57 -12.86 15.51 -13.17
C GLY A 57 -13.90 14.44 -12.85
N ASP A 58 -15.12 14.74 -13.27
CA ASP A 58 -16.27 13.85 -13.41
C ASP A 58 -17.21 13.78 -12.20
N ASP A 59 -18.30 14.55 -12.27
CA ASP A 59 -19.57 14.41 -11.51
C ASP A 59 -20.21 13.01 -11.63
N TYR A 60 -19.54 12.08 -12.31
CA TYR A 60 -20.01 10.74 -12.53
C TYR A 60 -19.91 9.96 -11.22
N LYS A 61 -21.07 9.59 -10.67
CA LYS A 61 -21.22 8.83 -9.43
C LYS A 61 -21.49 7.36 -9.74
N PRO A 62 -20.49 6.47 -9.64
CA PRO A 62 -20.67 5.05 -9.91
C PRO A 62 -21.69 4.40 -8.99
N THR A 63 -21.83 4.89 -7.75
CA THR A 63 -22.82 4.42 -6.78
C THR A 63 -24.27 4.62 -7.23
N GLU A 64 -24.54 5.58 -8.13
CA GLU A 64 -25.86 5.82 -8.72
C GLU A 64 -26.06 5.03 -10.03
N ASN A 65 -25.02 4.35 -10.53
CA ASN A 65 -24.99 3.62 -11.80
C ASN A 65 -24.49 2.17 -11.59
N ASP A 66 -25.09 1.45 -10.63
CA ASP A 66 -24.78 0.03 -10.33
C ASP A 66 -23.30 -0.28 -10.02
N GLY A 67 -22.56 0.72 -9.54
CA GLY A 67 -21.13 0.62 -9.28
C GLY A 67 -20.27 0.62 -10.54
N LEU A 68 -20.82 0.97 -11.71
CA LEU A 68 -20.07 1.07 -12.96
C LEU A 68 -19.47 2.46 -13.13
N ARG A 69 -18.34 2.54 -13.83
CA ARG A 69 -17.67 3.76 -14.30
C ARG A 69 -18.35 4.29 -15.56
N LYS A 70 -17.95 5.48 -16.00
CA LYS A 70 -18.45 6.15 -17.22
C LYS A 70 -18.25 5.35 -18.52
N ASP A 71 -17.33 4.39 -18.52
CA ASP A 71 -17.05 3.46 -19.62
C ASP A 71 -17.85 2.14 -19.52
N GLY A 72 -18.72 2.01 -18.52
CA GLY A 72 -19.52 0.81 -18.25
C GLY A 72 -18.75 -0.31 -17.53
N GLN A 73 -17.48 -0.11 -17.16
CA GLN A 73 -16.71 -1.08 -16.40
C GLN A 73 -16.97 -0.97 -14.89
N PRO A 74 -16.85 -2.06 -14.11
CA PRO A 74 -17.01 -1.98 -12.66
C PRO A 74 -15.96 -1.06 -12.01
N ASP A 75 -16.44 -0.19 -11.13
CA ASP A 75 -15.62 0.74 -10.36
C ASP A 75 -15.14 0.11 -9.07
N GLY A 76 -13.82 -0.13 -8.97
CA GLY A 76 -13.21 -0.72 -7.77
C GLY A 76 -13.28 0.15 -6.52
N ARG A 77 -13.69 1.42 -6.64
CA ARG A 77 -14.00 2.31 -5.52
C ARG A 77 -15.34 1.97 -4.88
N VAL A 78 -16.30 1.48 -5.68
CA VAL A 78 -17.59 1.01 -5.20
C VAL A 78 -17.45 -0.48 -4.88
N LYS A 79 -17.29 -0.79 -3.60
CA LYS A 79 -17.44 -2.17 -3.14
C LYS A 79 -18.90 -2.55 -3.32
N GLY A 80 -19.17 -3.47 -4.23
CA GLY A 80 -20.47 -4.15 -4.29
C GLY A 80 -20.74 -4.80 -2.94
N ASN A 81 -21.89 -4.46 -2.35
CA ASN A 81 -22.42 -5.15 -1.17
C ASN A 81 -23.05 -6.47 -1.58
#